data_AF-A0A2K1KBP1-F1
#
_entry.id   AF-A0A2K1KBP1-F1
#
_cell.length_a   1.000
_cell.length_b   1.000
_cell.length_c   1.000
_cell.angle_alpha   90.00
_cell.angle_beta   90.00
_cell.angle_gamma   90.00
#
_symmetry.space_group_name_H-M   'P 1'
#
loop_
_entity.id
_entity.type
_entity.pdbx_description
1 polymer ?
#
loop_
_entity_poly.entity_id
_entity_poly.type
_entity_poly.pdbx_seq_one_letter_code
_entity_poly.pdbx_strand_id
1 'polypeptide(L)'
;MATSLVASSPIVSTASMRTSSEAFSSPRGVGANVGSQSGSLLSTTLQRPVFNQSTDANKSLRMSTQRVCVTSDLEAPNLRINVPKKSSNKSDISNPTEVLLEKFAAMGPPNDTELSRMNEAADRLFLWDDVPKLVTEQTFTVYELNEFDRDSPAFLELSRQTVNRVDPNTGDHIKALGDQVPFTNKLYNSALEMRLGITTGICLHMKNYPGRGAPELHSLPFFTSDHYETIMSWYFGDMGHISGMGPFINFQDTLMGITGGTGFFAEARGVVRLHPITPFKFMYTFTLSGIPELPGFLTKELAPPHFEVESHPDALKCKSESVLPNYTD
;
A
#
# COMPACT_ATOMS: atom_id res chain seq x y z
N MET A 1 -4.59 -44.61 38.59
CA MET A 1 -3.19 -44.77 39.02
C MET A 1 -2.47 -43.52 38.52
N ALA A 2 -2.35 -42.42 39.29
CA ALA A 2 -1.31 -42.16 40.31
C ALA A 2 0.08 -42.49 39.74
N THR A 3 1.01 -41.55 39.53
CA THR A 3 1.67 -40.74 40.57
C THR A 3 2.40 -39.49 40.01
N SER A 4 2.50 -38.48 40.87
CA SER A 4 3.31 -37.25 40.75
C SER A 4 4.82 -37.51 40.90
N LEU A 5 5.68 -36.57 40.49
CA LEU A 5 6.87 -36.21 41.27
C LEU A 5 7.41 -34.81 40.92
N VAL A 6 7.72 -34.10 42.00
CA VAL A 6 8.24 -32.72 42.15
C VAL A 6 9.77 -32.76 42.31
N ALA A 7 10.40 -31.57 42.24
CA ALA A 7 11.69 -31.16 42.83
C ALA A 7 12.83 -31.00 41.80
N SER A 8 13.77 -30.05 41.89
CA SER A 8 14.05 -28.91 42.76
C SER A 8 15.35 -28.26 42.22
N SER A 9 15.55 -26.96 42.46
CA SER A 9 16.76 -26.20 42.10
C SER A 9 18.05 -26.70 42.77
N PRO A 10 19.23 -26.18 42.38
CA PRO A 10 19.90 -25.26 43.30
C PRO A 10 20.60 -24.04 42.66
N ILE A 11 20.84 -23.06 43.53
CA ILE A 11 21.60 -21.81 43.40
C ILE A 11 23.05 -22.03 43.83
N VAL A 12 24.04 -21.45 43.11
CA VAL A 12 25.41 -21.08 43.57
C VAL A 12 25.88 -19.93 42.62
N SER A 13 25.93 -18.62 42.98
CA SER A 13 26.93 -17.84 43.76
C SER A 13 28.39 -18.08 43.31
N THR A 14 29.29 -17.16 42.96
CA THR A 14 29.70 -15.85 43.51
C THR A 14 30.75 -15.20 42.58
N ALA A 15 30.82 -13.85 42.60
CA ALA A 15 32.01 -12.96 42.52
C ALA A 15 32.90 -12.99 41.23
N SER A 16 33.62 -11.94 40.81
CA SER A 16 34.10 -10.73 41.46
C SER A 16 34.51 -9.67 40.43
N MET A 17 34.61 -8.44 40.93
CA MET A 17 35.10 -7.19 40.33
C MET A 17 36.45 -7.30 39.59
N ARG A 18 36.68 -6.41 38.62
CA ARG A 18 37.75 -5.41 38.72
C ARG A 18 37.62 -4.27 37.69
N THR A 19 37.77 -3.08 38.24
CA THR A 19 38.03 -1.77 37.64
C THR A 19 39.46 -1.68 37.09
N SER A 20 39.66 -0.92 36.01
CA SER A 20 40.85 -0.06 35.87
C SER A 20 40.62 1.01 34.80
N SER A 21 40.60 2.25 35.28
CA SER A 21 40.94 3.47 34.56
C SER A 21 42.36 3.41 34.01
N GLU A 22 42.61 4.00 32.85
CA GLU A 22 43.88 4.69 32.59
C GLU A 22 43.74 5.74 31.48
N ALA A 23 44.31 6.91 31.76
CA ALA A 23 44.41 8.08 30.92
C ALA A 23 45.85 8.20 30.43
N PHE A 24 46.08 8.55 29.17
CA PHE A 24 47.37 9.02 28.63
C PHE A 24 47.07 9.90 27.41
N SER A 25 47.04 11.23 27.54
CA SER A 25 48.15 12.18 27.38
C SER A 25 48.74 12.26 25.97
N SER A 26 48.59 13.45 25.38
CA SER A 26 49.25 13.94 24.17
C SER A 26 50.75 14.21 24.41
N PRO A 27 51.55 14.28 23.33
CA PRO A 27 52.55 15.35 23.27
C PRO A 27 52.56 16.11 21.93
N ARG A 28 52.93 17.39 22.04
CA ARG A 28 53.32 18.32 20.96
C ARG A 28 54.81 18.17 20.61
N GLY A 29 55.18 18.56 19.38
CA GLY A 29 56.55 18.90 18.93
C GLY A 29 56.69 18.74 17.41
N VAL A 30 56.50 19.77 16.57
CA VAL A 30 57.40 20.89 16.14
C VAL A 30 58.49 20.49 15.12
N GLY A 31 58.49 21.18 13.96
CA GLY A 31 59.58 21.32 12.97
C GLY A 31 59.14 20.97 11.53
N ALA A 32 58.68 21.87 10.64
CA ALA A 32 59.34 23.00 9.92
C ALA A 32 60.31 22.59 8.79
N ASN A 33 59.87 22.74 7.52
CA ASN A 33 60.51 23.43 6.36
C ASN A 33 60.05 22.83 5.00
N VAL A 34 59.38 23.58 4.10
CA VAL A 34 59.83 24.57 3.07
C VAL A 34 59.87 23.95 1.65
N GLY A 35 59.23 24.65 0.69
CA GLY A 35 59.34 24.45 -0.77
C GLY A 35 57.96 24.37 -1.44
N SER A 36 57.25 25.47 -1.73
CA SER A 36 57.41 26.48 -2.80
C SER A 36 56.97 26.03 -4.19
N GLN A 37 56.22 26.93 -4.85
CA GLN A 37 55.81 27.00 -6.26
C GLN A 37 54.53 26.22 -6.65
N SER A 38 53.64 26.67 -7.53
CA SER A 38 53.13 27.97 -8.00
C SER A 38 52.19 27.62 -9.17
N GLY A 39 51.05 28.30 -9.32
CA GLY A 39 50.17 28.19 -10.51
C GLY A 39 48.70 28.36 -10.16
N SER A 40 48.17 29.59 -10.17
CA SER A 40 47.44 30.19 -11.30
C SER A 40 46.07 29.53 -11.54
N LEU A 41 45.02 30.08 -10.93
CA LEU A 41 43.99 30.91 -11.59
C LEU A 41 43.15 30.16 -12.63
N LEU A 42 41.87 29.97 -12.31
CA LEU A 42 40.76 30.50 -13.12
C LEU A 42 39.46 30.46 -12.29
N SER A 43 39.02 31.67 -11.93
CA SER A 43 37.74 31.97 -11.29
C SER A 43 36.68 32.09 -12.38
N THR A 44 35.65 31.26 -12.35
CA THR A 44 34.43 31.46 -13.14
C THR A 44 33.27 31.82 -12.21
N THR A 45 32.99 33.12 -12.21
CA THR A 45 31.82 33.77 -11.64
C THR A 45 30.56 33.27 -12.34
N LEU A 46 29.71 32.54 -11.63
CA LEU A 46 28.33 32.28 -12.06
C LEU A 46 27.37 33.13 -11.22
N GLN A 47 26.77 34.10 -11.91
CA GLN A 47 25.80 35.05 -11.40
C GLN A 47 24.55 34.33 -10.89
N ARG A 48 24.13 34.66 -9.66
CA ARG A 48 22.80 34.33 -9.13
C ARG A 48 21.77 35.29 -9.73
N PRO A 49 20.59 34.83 -10.19
CA PRO A 49 19.49 35.73 -10.46
C PRO A 49 18.78 36.09 -9.14
N VAL A 50 18.62 37.40 -8.95
CA VAL A 50 17.80 38.04 -7.92
C VAL A 50 16.33 37.85 -8.30
N PHE A 51 15.56 37.16 -7.46
CA PHE A 51 14.10 37.15 -7.56
C PHE A 51 13.54 38.34 -6.79
N ASN A 52 12.93 39.27 -7.53
CA ASN A 52 12.18 40.39 -6.96
C ASN A 52 10.89 39.88 -6.31
N GLN A 53 10.69 40.28 -5.05
CA GLN A 53 9.40 40.23 -4.37
C GLN A 53 8.48 41.31 -4.96
N SER A 54 7.29 40.91 -5.38
CA SER A 54 6.17 41.81 -5.64
C SER A 54 5.05 41.42 -4.69
N THR A 55 4.86 42.25 -3.68
CA THR A 55 3.66 42.30 -2.84
C THR A 55 2.49 42.80 -3.67
N ASP A 56 1.36 42.09 -3.67
CA ASP A 56 0.06 42.76 -3.70
C ASP A 56 -1.03 41.88 -3.08
N ALA A 57 -1.81 42.55 -2.23
CA ALA A 57 -2.82 42.00 -1.36
C ALA A 57 -4.24 42.16 -1.94
N ASN A 58 -5.15 41.38 -1.37
CA ASN A 58 -6.60 41.61 -1.29
C ASN A 58 -7.44 41.44 -2.57
N LYS A 59 -8.24 40.37 -2.59
CA LYS A 59 -9.70 40.52 -2.43
C LYS A 59 -10.39 39.22 -2.03
N SER A 60 -11.00 39.28 -0.85
CA SER A 60 -11.98 38.34 -0.33
C SER A 60 -13.24 38.35 -1.20
N LEU A 61 -13.70 37.17 -1.65
CA LEU A 61 -15.09 36.95 -2.04
C LEU A 61 -15.69 35.90 -1.11
N ARG A 62 -16.46 36.38 -0.13
CA ARG A 62 -17.45 35.57 0.58
C ARG A 62 -18.67 35.43 -0.33
N MET A 63 -18.98 34.22 -0.77
CA MET A 63 -20.33 33.92 -1.26
C MET A 63 -21.13 33.28 -0.13
N SER A 64 -22.11 34.02 0.37
CA SER A 64 -23.19 33.50 1.20
C SER A 64 -24.28 32.93 0.30
N THR A 65 -24.65 31.67 0.50
CA THR A 65 -25.86 31.12 -0.11
C THR A 65 -26.89 30.96 1.00
N GLN A 66 -27.91 31.81 0.96
CA GLN A 66 -29.07 31.80 1.83
C GLN A 66 -29.86 30.50 1.63
N ARG A 67 -30.24 29.89 2.76
CA ARG A 67 -31.31 28.89 2.83
C ARG A 67 -32.63 29.57 2.50
N VAL A 68 -33.33 29.09 1.48
CA VAL A 68 -34.75 29.37 1.28
C VAL A 68 -35.52 28.12 1.65
N CYS A 69 -36.30 28.23 2.73
CA CYS A 69 -37.28 27.25 3.16
C CYS A 69 -38.55 27.52 2.35
N VAL A 70 -39.01 26.54 1.57
CA VAL A 70 -40.33 26.57 0.93
C VAL A 70 -41.14 25.41 1.51
N THR A 71 -42.13 25.78 2.31
CA THR A 71 -43.24 24.91 2.71
C THR A 71 -44.27 24.90 1.59
N SER A 72 -44.65 23.73 1.10
CA SER A 72 -45.92 23.55 0.39
C SER A 72 -46.41 22.12 0.58
N ASP A 73 -47.51 22.02 1.34
CA ASP A 73 -48.40 20.87 1.41
C ASP A 73 -48.90 20.52 0.01
N LEU A 74 -48.77 19.25 -0.40
CA LEU A 74 -49.50 18.66 -1.52
C LEU A 74 -49.80 17.19 -1.22
N GLU A 75 -51.08 16.88 -1.39
CA GLU A 75 -51.78 15.66 -1.00
C GLU A 75 -51.21 14.37 -1.64
N ALA A 76 -51.20 13.29 -0.86
CA ALA A 76 -50.80 11.97 -1.30
C ALA A 76 -51.90 11.28 -2.14
N PRO A 77 -51.60 10.75 -3.33
CA PRO A 77 -52.51 9.84 -4.01
C PRO A 77 -52.33 8.41 -3.47
N ASN A 78 -53.46 7.80 -3.08
CA ASN A 78 -53.59 6.38 -2.73
C ASN A 78 -53.20 5.48 -3.90
N LEU A 79 -51.98 4.92 -3.88
CA LEU A 79 -51.58 3.82 -4.75
C LEU A 79 -51.91 2.48 -4.07
N ARG A 80 -53.01 1.86 -4.52
CA ARG A 80 -53.32 0.45 -4.24
C ARG A 80 -52.20 -0.43 -4.79
N ILE A 81 -51.41 -1.03 -3.89
CA ILE A 81 -50.45 -2.07 -4.24
C ILE A 81 -51.24 -3.35 -4.53
N ASN A 82 -51.39 -3.68 -5.81
CA ASN A 82 -51.76 -5.02 -6.23
C ASN A 82 -50.56 -5.94 -6.02
N VAL A 83 -50.63 -6.83 -5.04
CA VAL A 83 -49.66 -7.91 -4.84
C VAL A 83 -49.84 -8.94 -5.97
N PRO A 84 -48.88 -9.14 -6.89
CA PRO A 84 -48.96 -10.21 -7.85
C PRO A 84 -48.64 -11.53 -7.14
N LYS A 85 -49.49 -12.53 -7.36
CA LYS A 85 -49.28 -13.90 -6.91
C LYS A 85 -47.93 -14.42 -7.42
N LYS A 86 -47.15 -14.96 -6.48
CA LYS A 86 -45.85 -15.60 -6.66
C LYS A 86 -45.98 -16.77 -7.64
N SER A 87 -45.67 -16.55 -8.92
CA SER A 87 -45.38 -17.63 -9.86
C SER A 87 -43.90 -17.97 -9.76
N SER A 88 -43.63 -19.19 -9.33
CA SER A 88 -42.31 -19.81 -9.26
C SER A 88 -41.67 -19.88 -10.65
N ASN A 89 -40.69 -19.02 -10.90
CA ASN A 89 -39.58 -19.28 -11.81
C ASN A 89 -38.34 -18.74 -11.10
N LYS A 90 -37.47 -19.63 -10.62
CA LYS A 90 -36.09 -19.27 -10.30
C LYS A 90 -35.41 -18.95 -11.62
N SER A 91 -35.51 -17.71 -12.07
CA SER A 91 -34.48 -17.15 -12.94
C SER A 91 -33.19 -17.19 -12.13
N ASP A 92 -32.11 -17.76 -12.68
CA ASP A 92 -30.77 -17.49 -12.17
C ASP A 92 -30.59 -15.98 -12.14
N ILE A 93 -30.70 -15.39 -10.94
CA ILE A 93 -30.40 -13.97 -10.76
C ILE A 93 -28.87 -13.93 -10.78
N SER A 94 -28.31 -13.73 -11.96
CA SER A 94 -26.87 -13.55 -12.12
C SER A 94 -26.43 -12.36 -11.27
N ASN A 95 -25.28 -12.52 -10.59
CA ASN A 95 -24.68 -11.43 -9.83
C ASN A 95 -24.50 -10.21 -10.76
N PRO A 96 -25.12 -9.05 -10.47
CA PRO A 96 -25.03 -7.87 -11.33
C PRO A 96 -23.59 -7.42 -11.61
N THR A 97 -22.68 -7.66 -10.68
CA THR A 97 -21.23 -7.41 -10.84
C THR A 97 -20.65 -8.25 -11.97
N GLU A 98 -20.98 -9.54 -12.02
CA GLU A 98 -20.47 -10.46 -13.07
C GLU A 98 -20.98 -10.05 -14.45
N VAL A 99 -22.27 -9.68 -14.55
CA VAL A 99 -22.87 -9.21 -15.80
C VAL A 99 -22.14 -7.96 -16.33
N LEU A 100 -21.78 -7.05 -15.44
CA LEU A 100 -21.05 -5.84 -15.82
C LEU A 100 -19.59 -6.14 -16.22
N LEU A 101 -18.93 -7.10 -15.55
CA LEU A 101 -17.59 -7.55 -15.92
C LEU A 101 -17.57 -8.23 -17.30
N GLU A 102 -18.55 -9.06 -17.61
CA GLU A 102 -18.73 -9.65 -18.95
C GLU A 102 -18.90 -8.55 -20.01
N LYS A 103 -19.67 -7.50 -19.69
CA LYS A 103 -19.82 -6.33 -20.57
C LYS A 103 -18.48 -5.60 -20.77
N PHE A 104 -17.68 -5.41 -19.72
CA PHE A 104 -16.34 -4.81 -19.86
C PHE A 104 -15.41 -5.65 -20.75
N ALA A 105 -15.42 -6.97 -20.57
CA ALA A 105 -14.66 -7.88 -21.41
C ALA A 105 -15.09 -7.79 -22.89
N ALA A 106 -16.39 -7.66 -23.16
CA ALA A 106 -16.93 -7.53 -24.51
C ALA A 106 -16.65 -6.17 -25.17
N MET A 107 -16.55 -5.09 -24.39
CA MET A 107 -16.20 -3.75 -24.89
C MET A 107 -14.73 -3.65 -25.29
N GLY A 108 -13.87 -4.50 -24.71
CA GLY A 108 -12.42 -4.45 -24.96
C GLY A 108 -11.74 -3.27 -24.23
N PRO A 109 -10.48 -2.96 -24.62
CA PRO A 109 -9.75 -1.81 -24.07
C PRO A 109 -10.29 -0.48 -24.63
N PRO A 110 -10.20 0.63 -23.86
CA PRO A 110 -10.60 1.95 -24.32
C PRO A 110 -9.89 2.36 -25.63
N ASN A 111 -10.60 3.08 -26.49
CA ASN A 111 -10.09 3.43 -27.82
C ASN A 111 -8.90 4.41 -27.75
N ASP A 112 -7.86 4.16 -28.56
CA ASP A 112 -6.50 4.67 -28.33
C ASP A 112 -6.27 6.16 -28.71
N THR A 113 -7.33 6.93 -28.95
CA THR A 113 -7.22 8.36 -29.27
C THR A 113 -7.33 9.22 -28.00
N GLU A 114 -6.38 10.13 -27.76
CA GLU A 114 -6.24 10.88 -26.49
C GLU A 114 -7.53 11.51 -25.95
N LEU A 115 -8.35 12.10 -26.81
CA LEU A 115 -9.59 12.77 -26.42
C LEU A 115 -10.73 11.79 -26.08
N SER A 116 -10.70 10.58 -26.64
CA SER A 116 -11.64 9.49 -26.32
C SER A 116 -11.25 8.77 -25.02
N ARG A 117 -9.94 8.65 -24.74
CA ARG A 117 -9.39 7.89 -23.61
C ARG A 117 -9.94 8.31 -22.24
N MET A 118 -10.00 9.61 -21.97
CA MET A 118 -10.41 10.11 -20.63
C MET A 118 -11.90 9.99 -20.39
N ASN A 119 -12.73 10.22 -21.41
CA ASN A 119 -14.19 10.13 -21.26
C ASN A 119 -14.61 8.67 -21.13
N GLU A 120 -14.08 7.78 -21.96
CA GLU A 120 -14.48 6.37 -21.95
C GLU A 120 -14.05 5.65 -20.65
N ALA A 121 -12.83 5.88 -20.15
CA ALA A 121 -12.39 5.29 -18.89
C ALA A 121 -13.17 5.83 -17.68
N ALA A 122 -13.49 7.12 -17.66
CA ALA A 122 -14.32 7.72 -16.61
C ALA A 122 -15.77 7.20 -16.67
N ASP A 123 -16.36 7.13 -17.86
CA ASP A 123 -17.72 6.64 -18.06
C ASP A 123 -17.86 5.19 -17.60
N ARG A 124 -16.86 4.34 -17.90
CA ARG A 124 -16.80 2.95 -17.44
C ARG A 124 -16.79 2.85 -15.91
N LEU A 125 -16.13 3.78 -15.23
CA LEU A 125 -16.12 3.82 -13.77
C LEU A 125 -17.50 4.17 -13.19
N PHE A 126 -18.26 5.05 -13.84
CA PHE A 126 -19.62 5.41 -13.42
C PHE A 126 -20.65 4.31 -13.67
N LEU A 127 -20.37 3.33 -14.53
CA LEU A 127 -21.26 2.17 -14.70
C LEU A 127 -21.46 1.36 -13.41
N TRP A 128 -20.54 1.49 -12.45
CA TRP A 128 -20.67 0.86 -11.13
C TRP A 128 -21.68 1.55 -10.21
N ASP A 129 -22.09 2.78 -10.49
CA ASP A 129 -23.02 3.55 -9.65
C ASP A 129 -24.43 2.96 -9.65
N ASP A 130 -24.80 2.26 -10.73
CA ASP A 130 -26.11 1.60 -10.86
C ASP A 130 -26.16 0.22 -10.20
N VAL A 131 -25.01 -0.36 -9.82
CA VAL A 131 -24.96 -1.69 -9.20
C VAL A 131 -25.35 -1.58 -7.71
N PRO A 132 -26.33 -2.35 -7.20
CA PRO A 132 -26.76 -2.25 -5.80
C PRO A 132 -25.63 -2.52 -4.81
N LYS A 133 -25.46 -1.61 -3.83
CA LYS A 133 -24.46 -1.73 -2.77
C LYS A 133 -25.04 -2.46 -1.57
N LEU A 134 -24.23 -3.30 -0.94
CA LEU A 134 -24.61 -4.05 0.25
C LEU A 134 -24.15 -3.34 1.52
N VAL A 135 -25.03 -3.33 2.53
CA VAL A 135 -24.71 -2.82 3.88
C VAL A 135 -23.89 -3.84 4.67
N THR A 136 -24.06 -5.13 4.37
CA THR A 136 -23.34 -6.23 5.02
C THR A 136 -21.87 -6.23 4.64
N GLU A 137 -21.03 -6.53 5.64
CA GLU A 137 -19.60 -6.72 5.41
C GLU A 137 -19.33 -7.93 4.52
N GLN A 138 -18.40 -7.77 3.60
CA GLN A 138 -17.90 -8.79 2.70
C GLN A 138 -16.38 -8.87 2.84
N THR A 139 -15.83 -10.08 2.70
CA THR A 139 -14.38 -10.33 2.86
C THR A 139 -13.82 -10.99 1.62
N PHE A 140 -12.66 -10.51 1.16
CA PHE A 140 -11.88 -11.15 0.11
C PHE A 140 -10.37 -10.98 0.36
N THR A 141 -9.59 -11.85 -0.26
CA THR A 141 -8.13 -11.88 -0.10
C THR A 141 -7.43 -11.75 -1.46
N VAL A 142 -6.30 -11.05 -1.47
CA VAL A 142 -5.44 -10.88 -2.64
C VAL A 142 -3.98 -11.07 -2.25
N TYR A 143 -3.16 -11.39 -3.25
CA TYR A 143 -1.71 -11.48 -3.13
C TYR A 143 -1.05 -10.31 -3.84
N GLU A 144 -0.09 -9.67 -3.17
CA GLU A 144 0.84 -8.72 -3.76
C GLU A 144 2.21 -9.37 -3.90
N LEU A 145 2.72 -9.41 -5.13
CA LEU A 145 4.01 -10.02 -5.43
C LEU A 145 4.89 -8.98 -6.15
N ASN A 146 6.09 -8.76 -5.61
CA ASN A 146 7.14 -8.07 -6.35
C ASN A 146 7.89 -9.09 -7.21
N GLU A 147 7.75 -8.96 -8.52
CA GLU A 147 8.40 -9.81 -9.52
C GLU A 147 9.73 -9.24 -10.04
N PHE A 148 10.21 -8.16 -9.40
CA PHE A 148 11.48 -7.49 -9.69
C PHE A 148 11.58 -6.94 -11.12
N ASP A 149 10.44 -6.57 -11.71
CA ASP A 149 10.33 -6.10 -13.10
C ASP A 149 9.74 -4.67 -13.22
N ARG A 150 9.63 -3.93 -12.10
CA ARG A 150 9.01 -2.59 -12.04
C ARG A 150 9.91 -1.50 -11.42
N ASP A 151 11.21 -1.75 -11.30
CA ASP A 151 12.15 -0.87 -10.58
C ASP A 151 11.65 -0.47 -9.17
N SER A 152 10.96 -1.40 -8.52
CA SER A 152 10.31 -1.22 -7.23
C SER A 152 10.86 -2.22 -6.20
N PRO A 153 11.01 -1.83 -4.92
CA PRO A 153 10.80 -0.47 -4.40
C PRO A 153 11.99 0.46 -4.68
N ALA A 154 11.75 1.78 -4.61
CA ALA A 154 12.80 2.78 -4.61
C ALA A 154 13.10 3.23 -3.17
N PHE A 155 14.29 2.96 -2.64
CA PHE A 155 14.67 3.41 -1.29
C PHE A 155 15.27 4.82 -1.34
N LEU A 156 14.61 5.78 -0.70
CA LEU A 156 15.04 7.18 -0.62
C LEU A 156 15.60 7.47 0.78
N GLU A 157 16.91 7.63 0.86
CA GLU A 157 17.69 7.87 2.09
C GLU A 157 17.58 9.34 2.57
N LEU A 158 16.36 9.86 2.68
CA LEU A 158 16.12 11.28 2.97
C LEU A 158 16.59 11.69 4.37
N SER A 159 16.66 10.74 5.32
CA SER A 159 17.16 11.01 6.66
C SER A 159 18.66 11.33 6.69
N ARG A 160 19.41 11.10 5.60
CA ARG A 160 20.81 11.56 5.48
C ARG A 160 20.94 13.07 5.66
N GLN A 161 19.93 13.83 5.25
CA GLN A 161 19.96 15.29 5.35
C GLN A 161 19.79 15.79 6.79
N THR A 162 19.10 15.02 7.64
CA THR A 162 18.69 15.46 8.98
C THR A 162 19.46 14.75 10.10
N VAL A 163 19.78 13.47 9.92
CA VAL A 163 20.40 12.60 10.94
C VAL A 163 21.81 12.15 10.54
N ASN A 164 22.09 12.05 9.23
CA ASN A 164 23.38 11.65 8.62
C ASN A 164 24.10 10.51 9.34
N ARG A 165 23.38 9.39 9.58
CA ARG A 165 23.97 8.19 10.18
C ARG A 165 24.40 7.23 9.10
N VAL A 166 25.68 6.90 9.10
CA VAL A 166 26.27 5.86 8.28
C VAL A 166 26.86 4.78 9.18
N ASP A 167 26.87 3.54 8.70
CA ASP A 167 27.58 2.45 9.37
C ASP A 167 29.08 2.78 9.37
N PRO A 168 29.75 2.76 10.54
CA PRO A 168 31.15 3.17 10.63
C PRO A 168 32.12 2.20 9.93
N ASN A 169 31.69 0.97 9.64
CA ASN A 169 32.51 -0.05 9.01
C ASN A 169 32.28 -0.10 7.49
N THR A 170 31.03 0.00 7.04
CA THR A 170 30.70 -0.12 5.61
C THR A 170 30.53 1.23 4.92
N GLY A 171 30.22 2.29 5.67
CA GLY A 171 29.83 3.59 5.13
C GLY A 171 28.40 3.64 4.59
N ASP A 172 27.64 2.55 4.74
CA ASP A 172 26.26 2.47 4.23
C ASP A 172 25.31 3.33 5.04
N HIS A 173 24.19 3.70 4.42
CA HIS A 173 23.12 4.41 5.12
C HIS A 173 22.50 3.56 6.24
N ILE A 174 22.35 4.13 7.43
CA ILE A 174 21.54 3.51 8.48
C ILE A 174 20.13 4.08 8.39
N LYS A 175 19.15 3.20 8.10
CA LYS A 175 17.73 3.58 8.01
C LYS A 175 17.27 4.35 9.25
N ALA A 176 16.57 5.46 9.04
CA ALA A 176 16.06 6.29 10.12
C ALA A 176 14.74 6.98 9.76
N LEU A 177 14.09 7.53 10.79
CA LEU A 177 12.86 8.30 10.64
C LEU A 177 13.01 9.36 9.55
N GLY A 178 12.12 9.28 8.56
CA GLY A 178 12.08 10.20 7.42
C GLY A 178 12.58 9.62 6.11
N ASP A 179 13.22 8.44 6.11
CA ASP A 179 13.44 7.69 4.87
C ASP A 179 12.10 7.30 4.24
N GLN A 180 12.06 7.27 2.91
CA GLN A 180 10.84 7.01 2.16
C GLN A 180 11.06 5.88 1.18
N VAL A 181 10.02 5.08 0.95
CA VAL A 181 10.06 3.94 0.05
C VAL A 181 8.82 3.96 -0.83
N PRO A 182 8.84 4.70 -1.95
CA PRO A 182 7.86 4.52 -3.01
C PRO A 182 7.94 3.09 -3.57
N PHE A 183 6.79 2.51 -3.87
CA PHE A 183 6.72 1.15 -4.40
C PHE A 183 5.52 0.96 -5.32
N THR A 184 5.65 -0.03 -6.20
CA THR A 184 4.55 -0.61 -6.98
C THR A 184 4.83 -2.09 -7.24
N ASN A 185 3.87 -2.96 -6.93
CA ASN A 185 3.98 -4.40 -7.12
C ASN A 185 2.74 -4.95 -7.83
N LYS A 186 2.80 -6.19 -8.32
CA LYS A 186 1.68 -6.82 -9.03
C LYS A 186 0.68 -7.41 -8.04
N LEU A 187 -0.60 -7.37 -8.41
CA LEU A 187 -1.72 -7.83 -7.59
C LEU A 187 -2.44 -9.01 -8.23
N TYR A 188 -2.71 -10.04 -7.44
CA TYR A 188 -3.33 -11.31 -7.86
C TYR A 188 -4.49 -11.70 -6.94
N ASN A 189 -5.42 -12.51 -7.45
CA ASN A 189 -6.51 -13.04 -6.62
C ASN A 189 -6.03 -14.08 -5.58
N SER A 190 -6.91 -14.48 -4.67
CA SER A 190 -6.61 -15.42 -3.58
C SER A 190 -6.10 -16.79 -4.04
N ALA A 191 -6.47 -17.22 -5.25
CA ALA A 191 -6.01 -18.47 -5.85
C ALA A 191 -4.70 -18.34 -6.64
N LEU A 192 -4.17 -17.12 -6.81
CA LEU A 192 -2.98 -16.82 -7.62
C LEU A 192 -3.12 -17.15 -9.13
N GLU A 193 -4.35 -17.39 -9.59
CA GLU A 193 -4.67 -17.79 -10.97
C GLU A 193 -5.05 -16.62 -11.88
N MET A 194 -5.26 -15.43 -11.32
CA MET A 194 -5.68 -14.24 -12.08
C MET A 194 -4.91 -12.99 -11.65
N ARG A 195 -4.33 -12.28 -12.64
CA ARG A 195 -3.74 -10.95 -12.46
C ARG A 195 -4.84 -9.91 -12.38
N LEU A 196 -4.89 -9.17 -11.27
CA LEU A 196 -5.92 -8.17 -10.99
C LEU A 196 -5.48 -6.75 -11.34
N GLY A 197 -4.23 -6.43 -11.05
CA GLY A 197 -3.69 -5.09 -11.29
C GLY A 197 -2.38 -4.86 -10.54
N ILE A 198 -2.26 -3.72 -9.85
CA ILE A 198 -1.07 -3.33 -9.10
C ILE A 198 -1.42 -2.75 -7.72
N THR A 199 -0.45 -2.78 -6.82
CA THR A 199 -0.34 -1.82 -5.74
C THR A 199 0.51 -0.63 -6.17
N THR A 200 0.24 0.53 -5.60
CA THR A 200 1.16 1.67 -5.65
C THR A 200 0.99 2.54 -4.41
N GLY A 201 2.10 3.04 -3.89
CA GLY A 201 2.09 3.81 -2.67
C GLY A 201 3.46 4.22 -2.21
N ILE A 202 3.50 4.67 -0.96
CA ILE A 202 4.72 5.09 -0.29
C ILE A 202 4.72 4.60 1.15
N CYS A 203 5.84 4.04 1.58
CA CYS A 203 6.12 3.72 2.96
C CYS A 203 7.06 4.78 3.55
N LEU A 204 6.73 5.30 4.72
CA LEU A 204 7.53 6.25 5.49
C LEU A 204 8.21 5.47 6.62
N HIS A 205 9.54 5.40 6.63
CA HIS A 205 10.27 4.67 7.68
C HIS A 205 10.04 5.35 9.01
N MET A 206 9.53 4.58 9.99
CA MET A 206 9.25 5.07 11.33
C MET A 206 10.35 4.65 12.30
N LYS A 207 10.64 3.35 12.33
CA LYS A 207 11.58 2.77 13.29
C LYS A 207 12.04 1.38 12.87
N ASN A 208 13.31 1.08 13.13
CA ASN A 208 13.84 -0.28 13.08
C ASN A 208 13.75 -0.96 14.46
N TYR A 209 13.46 -2.26 14.48
CA TYR A 209 13.38 -3.11 15.67
C TYR A 209 14.32 -4.33 15.53
N PRO A 210 15.63 -4.15 15.72
CA PRO A 210 16.61 -5.23 15.50
C PRO A 210 16.24 -6.51 16.25
N GLY A 211 16.35 -7.65 15.56
CA GLY A 211 16.08 -8.97 16.13
C GLY A 211 14.60 -9.35 16.26
N ARG A 212 13.67 -8.54 15.74
CA ARG A 212 12.24 -8.91 15.65
C ARG A 212 11.93 -9.69 14.37
N GLY A 213 10.90 -10.54 14.44
CA GLY A 213 10.49 -11.41 13.33
C GLY A 213 10.91 -12.85 13.53
N ALA A 214 10.29 -13.76 12.77
CA ALA A 214 10.58 -15.18 12.81
C ALA A 214 12.03 -15.48 12.36
N PRO A 215 12.71 -16.49 12.93
CA PRO A 215 14.08 -16.84 12.57
C PRO A 215 14.32 -16.99 11.06
N GLU A 216 13.34 -17.52 10.34
CA GLU A 216 13.38 -17.78 8.91
C GLU A 216 13.35 -16.49 8.08
N LEU A 217 12.84 -15.38 8.62
CA LEU A 217 12.87 -14.09 7.94
C LEU A 217 14.27 -13.46 8.00
N HIS A 218 15.01 -13.68 9.09
CA HIS A 218 16.36 -13.12 9.27
C HIS A 218 17.40 -13.71 8.32
N SER A 219 17.13 -14.86 7.71
CA SER A 219 17.98 -15.44 6.67
C SER A 219 17.66 -14.92 5.28
N LEU A 220 16.54 -14.19 5.09
CA LEU A 220 16.16 -13.66 3.79
C LEU A 220 17.00 -12.42 3.46
N PRO A 221 17.47 -12.31 2.20
CA PRO A 221 18.13 -11.09 1.76
C PRO A 221 17.14 -9.92 1.84
N PHE A 222 17.66 -8.73 2.14
CA PHE A 222 16.89 -7.48 2.25
C PHE A 222 15.86 -7.43 3.40
N PHE A 223 15.70 -8.51 4.18
CA PHE A 223 14.86 -8.44 5.37
C PHE A 223 15.53 -7.59 6.45
N THR A 224 14.79 -6.60 6.91
CA THR A 224 15.13 -5.75 8.04
C THR A 224 13.88 -5.58 8.88
N SER A 225 13.97 -5.71 10.20
CA SER A 225 12.81 -5.64 11.09
C SER A 225 12.27 -4.20 11.24
N ASP A 226 11.69 -3.66 10.18
CA ASP A 226 11.30 -2.25 10.08
C ASP A 226 9.80 -2.07 10.25
N HIS A 227 9.45 -0.92 10.82
CA HIS A 227 8.09 -0.40 10.88
C HIS A 227 8.02 0.86 10.01
N TYR A 228 7.04 0.87 9.12
CA TYR A 228 6.70 1.97 8.25
C TYR A 228 5.25 2.43 8.50
N GLU A 229 4.98 3.70 8.24
CA GLU A 229 3.62 4.19 8.00
C GLU A 229 3.40 4.21 6.49
N THR A 230 2.32 3.60 6.01
CA THR A 230 2.09 3.40 4.58
C THR A 230 0.83 4.10 4.13
N ILE A 231 0.92 4.72 2.95
CA ILE A 231 -0.21 5.24 2.19
C ILE A 231 -0.17 4.56 0.84
N MET A 232 -1.21 3.81 0.48
CA MET A 232 -1.21 3.04 -0.74
C MET A 232 -2.61 2.84 -1.32
N SER A 233 -2.64 2.41 -2.58
CA SER A 233 -3.85 1.98 -3.26
C SER A 233 -3.65 0.65 -3.97
N TRP A 234 -4.74 -0.12 -4.07
CA TRP A 234 -4.84 -1.38 -4.80
C TRP A 234 -5.74 -1.15 -6.02
N TYR A 235 -5.19 -1.29 -7.21
CA TYR A 235 -5.88 -1.06 -8.48
C TYR A 235 -6.37 -2.38 -9.08
N PHE A 236 -7.62 -2.39 -9.51
CA PHE A 236 -8.34 -3.54 -10.06
C PHE A 236 -8.90 -3.22 -11.46
N GLY A 237 -8.09 -2.60 -12.33
CA GLY A 237 -8.49 -2.29 -13.70
C GLY A 237 -9.80 -1.49 -13.79
N ASP A 238 -10.72 -1.95 -14.65
CA ASP A 238 -12.04 -1.32 -14.85
C ASP A 238 -12.94 -1.32 -13.59
N MET A 239 -12.62 -2.12 -12.57
CA MET A 239 -13.37 -2.09 -11.30
C MET A 239 -13.05 -0.85 -10.45
N GLY A 240 -11.96 -0.14 -10.75
CA GLY A 240 -11.47 0.98 -9.95
C GLY A 240 -10.40 0.56 -8.95
N HIS A 241 -10.34 1.24 -7.81
CA HIS A 241 -9.31 1.01 -6.81
C HIS A 241 -9.84 1.17 -5.38
N ILE A 242 -9.08 0.63 -4.43
CA ILE A 242 -9.23 0.87 -2.99
C ILE A 242 -8.01 1.64 -2.52
N SER A 243 -8.18 2.62 -1.62
CA SER A 243 -7.08 3.31 -0.95
C SER A 243 -7.10 3.04 0.55
N GLY A 244 -5.93 2.99 1.16
CA GLY A 244 -5.78 2.76 2.58
C GLY A 244 -4.52 3.41 3.16
N MET A 245 -4.50 3.51 4.48
CA MET A 245 -3.38 4.02 5.25
C MET A 245 -3.24 3.27 6.57
N GLY A 246 -2.00 3.07 7.02
CA GLY A 246 -1.72 2.55 8.35
C GLY A 246 -0.33 1.92 8.47
N PRO A 247 -0.10 1.16 9.54
CA PRO A 247 1.20 0.57 9.80
C PRO A 247 1.50 -0.56 8.82
N PHE A 248 2.71 -0.55 8.24
CA PHE A 248 3.30 -1.67 7.54
C PHE A 248 4.49 -2.17 8.36
N ILE A 249 4.40 -3.40 8.84
CA ILE A 249 5.47 -4.05 9.59
C ILE A 249 5.78 -5.36 8.89
N ASN A 250 6.99 -5.52 8.37
CA ASN A 250 7.33 -6.64 7.50
C ASN A 250 7.61 -7.96 8.23
N PHE A 251 7.34 -8.03 9.53
CA PHE A 251 7.59 -9.19 10.38
C PHE A 251 6.41 -9.62 11.26
N GLN A 252 5.27 -8.95 11.13
CA GLN A 252 4.02 -9.31 11.82
C GLN A 252 2.81 -8.74 11.08
N ASP A 253 1.65 -9.35 11.31
CA ASP A 253 0.40 -8.84 10.79
C ASP A 253 0.10 -7.42 11.27
N THR A 254 -0.50 -6.64 10.39
CA THR A 254 -0.96 -5.28 10.66
C THR A 254 -2.35 -5.06 10.10
N LEU A 255 -3.02 -4.02 10.58
CA LEU A 255 -4.35 -3.63 10.13
C LEU A 255 -4.29 -2.16 9.69
N MET A 256 -4.68 -1.91 8.45
CA MET A 256 -4.76 -0.57 7.86
C MET A 256 -6.22 -0.16 7.69
N GLY A 257 -6.49 1.14 7.83
CA GLY A 257 -7.81 1.70 7.59
C GLY A 257 -8.04 1.92 6.09
N ILE A 258 -9.23 1.55 5.62
CA ILE A 258 -9.65 1.90 4.25
C ILE A 258 -10.16 3.34 4.23
N THR A 259 -9.55 4.16 3.39
CA THR A 259 -9.84 5.59 3.30
C THR A 259 -10.84 5.92 2.20
N GLY A 260 -11.07 4.99 1.27
CA GLY A 260 -12.06 5.10 0.22
C GLY A 260 -11.72 4.22 -0.98
N GLY A 261 -12.37 4.50 -2.10
CA GLY A 261 -12.12 3.84 -3.37
C GLY A 261 -12.89 4.51 -4.51
N THR A 262 -12.88 3.89 -5.68
CA THR A 262 -13.62 4.32 -6.87
C THR A 262 -14.27 3.14 -7.59
N GLY A 263 -15.21 3.42 -8.49
CA GLY A 263 -15.90 2.38 -9.26
C GLY A 263 -16.66 1.41 -8.37
N PHE A 264 -16.38 0.11 -8.51
CA PHE A 264 -16.92 -0.94 -7.65
C PHE A 264 -16.70 -0.66 -6.15
N PHE A 265 -15.63 0.07 -5.81
CA PHE A 265 -15.23 0.39 -4.44
C PHE A 265 -15.55 1.83 -4.00
N ALA A 266 -16.37 2.58 -4.74
CA ALA A 266 -16.61 4.02 -4.49
C ALA A 266 -17.04 4.35 -3.05
N GLU A 267 -17.90 3.51 -2.47
CA GLU A 267 -18.43 3.68 -1.12
C GLU A 267 -17.76 2.75 -0.09
N ALA A 268 -16.66 2.09 -0.46
CA ALA A 268 -16.00 1.11 0.39
C ALA A 268 -15.56 1.71 1.73
N ARG A 269 -15.92 1.04 2.82
CA ARG A 269 -15.48 1.35 4.20
C ARG A 269 -15.06 0.06 4.89
N GLY A 270 -14.04 0.14 5.73
CA GLY A 270 -13.61 -1.00 6.53
C GLY A 270 -12.11 -1.00 6.79
N VAL A 271 -11.53 -2.18 6.80
CA VAL A 271 -10.12 -2.41 7.12
C VAL A 271 -9.50 -3.42 6.17
N VAL A 272 -8.19 -3.38 6.06
CA VAL A 272 -7.40 -4.41 5.38
C VAL A 272 -6.32 -4.92 6.31
N ARG A 273 -6.27 -6.24 6.45
CA ARG A 273 -5.22 -6.94 7.19
C ARG A 273 -4.08 -7.24 6.23
N LEU A 274 -2.89 -6.75 6.52
CA LEU A 274 -1.66 -7.14 5.85
C LEU A 274 -1.02 -8.29 6.61
N HIS A 275 -0.70 -9.35 5.88
CA HIS A 275 0.08 -10.49 6.35
C HIS A 275 1.38 -10.56 5.52
N PRO A 276 2.54 -10.25 6.11
CA PRO A 276 3.82 -10.34 5.40
C PRO A 276 4.27 -11.80 5.28
N ILE A 277 4.55 -12.24 4.06
CA ILE A 277 5.04 -13.60 3.79
C ILE A 277 6.57 -13.57 3.68
N THR A 278 7.08 -12.66 2.85
CA THR A 278 8.50 -12.34 2.70
C THR A 278 8.64 -10.82 2.52
N PRO A 279 9.86 -10.25 2.46
CA PRO A 279 10.05 -8.82 2.14
C PRO A 279 9.41 -8.36 0.82
N PHE A 280 9.02 -9.28 -0.05
CA PHE A 280 8.56 -9.01 -1.42
C PHE A 280 7.24 -9.71 -1.76
N LYS A 281 6.62 -10.40 -0.79
CA LYS A 281 5.37 -11.13 -0.98
C LYS A 281 4.45 -10.84 0.20
N PHE A 282 3.25 -10.35 -0.08
CA PHE A 282 2.27 -9.97 0.92
C PHE A 282 0.91 -10.56 0.58
N MET A 283 0.13 -10.84 1.61
CA MET A 283 -1.27 -11.19 1.47
C MET A 283 -2.11 -10.12 2.17
N TYR A 284 -3.17 -9.66 1.50
CA TYR A 284 -4.12 -8.70 2.05
C TYR A 284 -5.49 -9.32 2.16
N THR A 285 -6.11 -9.23 3.34
CA THR A 285 -7.51 -9.60 3.53
C THR A 285 -8.32 -8.35 3.82
N PHE A 286 -9.20 -7.99 2.88
CA PHE A 286 -10.10 -6.86 2.99
C PHE A 286 -11.39 -7.29 3.68
N THR A 287 -11.87 -6.47 4.61
CA THR A 287 -13.22 -6.59 5.19
C THR A 287 -13.92 -5.27 4.95
N LEU A 288 -14.85 -5.25 4.00
CA LEU A 288 -15.46 -4.04 3.46
C LEU A 288 -17.00 -4.07 3.54
N SER A 289 -17.60 -2.91 3.75
CA SER A 289 -19.03 -2.64 3.55
C SER A 289 -19.21 -1.51 2.53
N GLY A 290 -20.44 -1.33 2.03
CA GLY A 290 -20.74 -0.28 1.05
C GLY A 290 -20.31 -0.63 -0.38
N ILE A 291 -20.06 -1.91 -0.66
CA ILE A 291 -19.68 -2.39 -2.00
C ILE A 291 -20.78 -3.33 -2.55
N PRO A 292 -20.89 -3.50 -3.88
CA PRO A 292 -21.75 -4.51 -4.45
C PRO A 292 -21.36 -5.94 -4.05
N GLU A 293 -22.19 -6.91 -4.40
CA GLU A 293 -21.87 -8.33 -4.19
C GLU A 293 -20.55 -8.69 -4.90
N LEU A 294 -19.63 -9.30 -4.15
CA LEU A 294 -18.32 -9.68 -4.67
C LEU A 294 -18.43 -10.64 -5.86
N PRO A 295 -17.66 -10.43 -6.93
CA PRO A 295 -17.58 -11.38 -8.03
C PRO A 295 -16.80 -12.64 -7.61
N GLY A 296 -17.11 -13.77 -8.24
CA GLY A 296 -16.62 -15.10 -7.88
C GLY A 296 -15.11 -15.25 -7.99
N PHE A 297 -14.43 -14.44 -8.80
CA PHE A 297 -12.97 -14.48 -8.91
C PHE A 297 -12.26 -13.91 -7.67
N LEU A 298 -12.91 -13.04 -6.89
CA LEU A 298 -12.39 -12.50 -5.61
C LEU A 298 -12.69 -13.42 -4.42
N THR A 299 -13.64 -14.35 -4.56
CA THR A 299 -14.05 -15.27 -3.49
C THR A 299 -13.56 -16.69 -3.73
N LYS A 300 -12.51 -16.86 -4.54
CA LYS A 300 -11.87 -18.16 -4.76
C LYS A 300 -11.22 -18.67 -3.48
N GLU A 301 -11.07 -19.99 -3.40
CA GLU A 301 -10.34 -20.63 -2.31
C GLU A 301 -8.93 -20.06 -2.21
N LEU A 302 -8.50 -19.78 -0.98
CA LEU A 302 -7.22 -19.17 -0.69
C LEU A 302 -6.10 -20.20 -0.89
N ALA A 303 -5.18 -19.92 -1.81
CA ALA A 303 -3.90 -20.63 -1.86
C ALA A 303 -3.15 -20.38 -0.54
N PRO A 304 -2.62 -21.41 0.16
CA PRO A 304 -1.92 -21.22 1.42
C PRO A 304 -0.67 -20.32 1.28
N PRO A 305 -0.48 -19.31 2.15
CA PRO A 305 0.70 -18.47 2.09
C PRO A 305 1.95 -19.24 2.53
N HIS A 306 3.02 -19.17 1.73
CA HIS A 306 4.35 -19.71 2.06
C HIS A 306 5.46 -18.96 1.30
N PHE A 307 6.73 -19.12 1.69
CA PHE A 307 7.83 -18.31 1.15
C PHE A 307 8.02 -18.48 -0.38
N GLU A 308 7.84 -19.70 -0.87
CA GLU A 308 7.94 -20.06 -2.29
C GLU A 308 6.68 -19.75 -3.11
N VAL A 309 5.68 -19.05 -2.55
CA VAL A 309 4.39 -18.87 -3.24
C VAL A 309 4.57 -18.02 -4.50
N GLU A 310 3.98 -18.45 -5.61
CA GLU A 310 4.12 -17.81 -6.92
C GLU A 310 2.77 -17.75 -7.63
N SER A 311 2.62 -16.76 -8.52
CA SER A 311 1.46 -16.69 -9.42
C SER A 311 1.42 -17.88 -10.38
N HIS A 312 0.23 -18.32 -10.75
CA HIS A 312 0.05 -19.30 -11.81
C HIS A 312 0.71 -18.81 -13.12
N PRO A 313 1.38 -19.67 -13.90
CA PRO A 313 2.12 -19.26 -15.11
C PRO A 313 1.28 -18.49 -16.14
N ASP A 314 -0.03 -18.76 -16.19
CA ASP A 314 -0.94 -18.09 -17.12
C ASP A 314 -1.29 -16.66 -16.68
N ALA A 315 -1.42 -16.44 -15.37
CA ALA A 315 -1.58 -15.10 -14.79
C ALA A 315 -0.30 -14.29 -14.97
N LEU A 316 0.86 -14.90 -14.72
CA LEU A 316 2.17 -14.28 -14.93
C LEU A 316 2.38 -13.82 -16.37
N LYS A 317 1.96 -14.65 -17.34
CA LYS A 317 2.02 -14.35 -18.78
C LYS A 317 0.87 -13.46 -19.27
N CYS A 318 -0.02 -13.03 -18.38
CA CYS A 318 -1.17 -12.19 -18.68
C CYS A 318 -2.04 -12.75 -19.81
N LYS A 319 -2.32 -14.07 -19.79
CA LYS A 319 -3.27 -14.68 -20.75
C LYS A 319 -4.67 -14.09 -20.55
N SER A 320 -5.44 -13.98 -21.64
CA SER A 320 -6.77 -13.36 -21.67
C SER A 320 -7.75 -13.84 -20.59
N GLU A 321 -7.71 -15.12 -20.26
CA GLU A 321 -8.57 -15.80 -19.28
C GLU A 321 -8.03 -15.75 -17.85
N SER A 322 -6.80 -15.26 -17.67
CA SER A 322 -6.08 -15.18 -16.40
C SER A 322 -5.75 -13.73 -16.02
N VAL A 323 -6.47 -12.78 -16.59
CA VAL A 323 -6.37 -11.35 -16.27
C VAL A 323 -7.76 -10.76 -16.07
N LEU A 324 -7.84 -9.79 -15.17
CA LEU A 324 -9.03 -8.94 -15.05
C LEU A 324 -9.17 -8.06 -16.31
N PRO A 325 -10.40 -7.77 -16.80
CA PRO A 325 -10.60 -6.85 -17.90
C PRO A 325 -9.91 -5.51 -17.65
N ASN A 326 -9.03 -5.12 -18.57
CA ASN A 326 -8.19 -3.92 -18.47
C ASN A 326 -7.48 -3.78 -17.12
N TYR A 327 -6.92 -4.89 -16.62
CA TYR A 327 -6.09 -4.88 -15.41
C TYR A 327 -5.05 -3.76 -15.48
N THR A 328 -4.77 -3.14 -14.33
CA THR A 328 -3.77 -2.08 -14.24
C THR A 328 -2.38 -2.68 -14.29
N ASP A 329 -1.51 -2.14 -15.14
CA ASP A 329 -0.09 -2.51 -15.23
C ASP A 329 0.80 -1.29 -15.07
#